data_AF-A0A6P0YGP4-F1
#
_entry.id   AF-A0A6P0YGP4-F1
#
_cell.length_a   1.000
_cell.length_b   1.000
_cell.length_c   1.000
_cell.angle_alpha   90.00
_cell.angle_beta   90.00
_cell.angle_gamma   90.00
#
_symmetry.space_group_name_H-M   'P 1'
#
loop_
_entity.id
_entity.type
_entity.pdbx_description
1 polymer ?
#
loop_
_entity_poly.entity_id
_entity_poly.type
_entity_poly.pdbx_seq_one_letter_code
_entity_poly.pdbx_strand_id
1 'polypeptide(L)' 'MSVENQARSLMIRHHNLVKNRQQSMLNRTATEVGVEADNYWGNIQGKPHPSFVTTYDRSHASMS' A
#
# COMPACT_ATOMS: atom_id res chain seq x y z
N MET A 1 -19.33 -17.83 -6.06
CA MET A 1 -18.02 -17.47 -5.46
C MET A 1 -17.89 -18.20 -4.15
N SER A 2 -16.77 -18.87 -3.89
CA SER A 2 -16.49 -19.47 -2.58
C SER A 2 -15.94 -18.42 -1.60
N VAL A 3 -16.06 -18.68 -0.30
CA VAL A 3 -15.58 -17.77 0.77
C VAL A 3 -14.08 -17.54 0.65
N GLU A 4 -13.31 -18.56 0.26
CA GLU A 4 -11.86 -18.49 0.08
C GLU A 4 -11.48 -17.54 -1.06
N ASN A 5 -12.24 -17.56 -2.17
CA ASN A 5 -12.02 -16.65 -3.29
C ASN A 5 -12.34 -15.20 -2.90
N GLN A 6 -13.34 -15.00 -2.05
CA GLN A 6 -13.66 -13.68 -1.51
C GLN A 6 -12.59 -13.19 -0.53
N ALA A 7 -12.12 -14.05 0.38
CA ALA A 7 -11.04 -13.71 1.29
C ALA A 7 -9.75 -13.34 0.53
N ARG A 8 -9.42 -14.10 -0.52
CA ARG A 8 -8.28 -13.82 -1.39
C ARG A 8 -8.43 -12.48 -2.11
N SER A 9 -9.62 -12.17 -2.66
CA SER A 9 -9.84 -10.90 -3.37
C SER A 9 -9.73 -9.70 -2.43
N LEU A 10 -10.24 -9.80 -1.19
CA LEU A 10 -10.09 -8.78 -0.16
C LEU A 10 -8.62 -8.56 0.23
N MET A 11 -7.86 -9.65 0.43
CA MET A 11 -6.44 -9.58 0.75
C MET A 11 -5.63 -8.89 -0.37
N ILE A 12 -5.84 -9.28 -1.63
CA ILE A 12 -5.17 -8.67 -2.79
C ILE A 12 -5.55 -7.19 -2.93
N ARG A 13 -6.84 -6.86 -2.73
CA ARG A 13 -7.31 -5.48 -2.78
C ARG A 13 -6.62 -4.63 -1.71
N HIS A 14 -6.55 -5.11 -0.48
CA HIS A 14 -5.87 -4.43 0.62
C HIS A 14 -4.37 -4.22 0.31
N HIS A 15 -3.69 -5.26 -0.17
CA HIS A 15 -2.29 -5.18 -0.61
C HIS A 15 -2.06 -4.05 -1.63
N ASN A 16 -2.91 -3.98 -2.66
CA ASN A 16 -2.81 -2.96 -3.69
C ASN A 16 -3.09 -1.55 -3.15
N LEU A 17 -4.00 -1.41 -2.18
CA LEU A 17 -4.28 -0.11 -1.55
C LEU A 17 -3.06 0.42 -0.79
N VAL A 18 -2.42 -0.42 0.02
CA VAL A 18 -1.20 -0.06 0.76
C VAL A 18 -0.09 0.37 -0.22
N LYS A 19 0.14 -0.42 -1.27
CA LYS A 19 1.11 -0.10 -2.34
C LYS A 19 0.83 1.25 -3.00
N ASN A 20 -0.40 1.46 -3.46
CA ASN A 20 -0.77 2.66 -4.18
C ASN A 20 -0.63 3.92 -3.32
N ARG A 21 -0.98 3.82 -2.03
CA ARG A 21 -0.81 4.94 -1.10
C ARG A 21 0.66 5.25 -0.84
N GLN A 22 1.48 4.21 -0.61
CA GLN A 22 2.92 4.38 -0.47
C GLN A 22 3.50 5.10 -1.69
N GLN A 23 3.21 4.61 -2.90
CA GLN A 23 3.71 5.20 -4.14
C GLN A 23 3.27 6.65 -4.31
N SER A 24 2.00 6.96 -4.00
CA SER A 24 1.49 8.33 -4.08
C SER A 24 2.22 9.27 -3.12
N MET A 25 2.50 8.83 -1.90
CA MET A 25 3.24 9.64 -0.92
C MET A 25 4.71 9.82 -1.32
N LEU A 26 5.38 8.75 -1.76
CA LEU A 26 6.77 8.82 -2.22
C LEU A 26 6.91 9.72 -3.44
N ASN A 27 6.01 9.62 -4.42
CA ASN A 27 6.05 10.45 -5.62
C ASN A 27 5.88 11.94 -5.27
N ARG A 28 5.00 12.26 -4.32
CA ARG A 28 4.80 13.64 -3.85
C ARG A 28 6.08 14.18 -3.21
N THR A 29 6.66 13.43 -2.28
CA THR A 29 7.91 13.83 -1.61
C THR A 29 9.07 13.93 -2.60
N ALA A 30 9.22 13.00 -3.54
CA ALA A 30 10.24 13.04 -4.57
C ALA A 30 10.14 14.35 -5.40
N THR A 31 8.92 14.72 -5.79
CA THR A 31 8.66 15.99 -6.49
C THR A 31 9.06 17.20 -5.63
N GLU A 32 8.76 17.17 -4.33
CA GLU A 32 9.10 18.27 -3.39
C GLU A 32 10.61 18.43 -3.20
N VAL A 33 11.38 17.33 -3.18
CA VAL A 33 12.84 17.38 -2.99
C VAL A 33 13.64 17.45 -4.30
N GLY A 34 12.97 17.50 -5.45
CA GLY A 34 13.61 17.56 -6.76
C GLY A 34 14.32 16.26 -7.16
N VAL A 35 13.82 15.12 -6.69
CA VAL A 35 14.33 13.78 -7.02
C VAL A 35 13.32 13.07 -7.92
N GLU A 36 13.81 12.26 -8.85
CA GLU A 36 12.95 11.45 -9.71
C GLU A 36 12.13 10.43 -8.89
N ALA A 37 10.84 10.34 -9.21
CA ALA A 37 9.96 9.37 -8.59
C ALA A 37 10.30 7.96 -9.08
N ASP A 38 10.79 7.11 -8.18
CA ASP A 38 11.08 5.71 -8.48
C ASP A 38 9.90 4.78 -8.11
N ASN A 39 9.78 3.66 -8.81
CA ASN A 39 8.80 2.60 -8.53
C ASN A 39 9.27 1.72 -7.36
N TYR A 40 9.60 2.35 -6.23
CA TYR A 40 10.09 1.65 -5.07
C TYR A 40 9.00 0.76 -4.46
N TRP A 41 9.26 -0.56 -4.45
CA TRP A 41 8.39 -1.54 -3.81
C TRP A 41 9.19 -2.62 -3.07
N GLY A 42 9.34 -2.42 -1.76
CA GLY A 42 9.92 -3.43 -0.87
C GLY A 42 8.87 -4.45 -0.41
N ASN A 43 9.03 -5.72 -0.80
CA ASN A 43 8.21 -6.82 -0.30
C ASN A 43 9.07 -7.92 0.32
N ILE A 44 8.52 -8.61 1.32
CA ILE A 44 9.13 -9.80 1.92
C ILE A 44 8.24 -10.97 1.57
N GLN A 45 8.77 -11.94 0.82
CA GLN A 45 8.03 -13.13 0.37
C GLN A 45 6.72 -12.76 -0.36
N GLY A 46 6.72 -11.70 -1.17
CA GLY A 46 5.54 -11.21 -1.89
C GLY A 46 4.50 -10.50 -1.02
N LYS A 47 4.73 -10.36 0.29
CA LYS A 47 3.88 -9.58 1.19
C LYS A 47 4.41 -8.15 1.35
N PRO A 48 3.54 -7.15 1.56
CA PRO A 48 3.99 -5.81 1.90
C PRO A 48 4.89 -5.88 3.13
N HIS A 49 5.92 -5.04 3.16
CA HIS A 49 6.71 -4.90 4.38
C HIS A 49 5.79 -4.55 5.56
N PRO A 50 5.91 -5.18 6.75
CA PRO A 50 4.98 -4.96 7.86
C PRO A 50 4.84 -3.49 8.26
N SER A 51 5.94 -2.72 8.21
CA SER A 51 5.88 -1.29 8.48
C SER A 51 4.97 -0.53 7.51
N PHE A 52 4.84 -0.96 6.24
CA PHE A 52 3.97 -0.31 5.26
C PHE A 52 2.50 -0.55 5.56
N VAL A 53 2.15 -1.71 6.13
CA VAL A 53 0.80 -1.93 6.66
C VAL A 53 0.56 -0.95 7.81
N THR A 54 1.48 -0.83 8.76
CA THR A 54 1.30 0.10 9.88
C THR A 54 1.22 1.57 9.45
N THR A 55 2.00 2.01 8.46
CA THR A 55 2.11 3.43 8.10
C THR A 55 1.20 3.87 6.95
N TYR A 56 0.94 3.01 5.97
CA TYR A 56 0.17 3.33 4.77
C TYR A 56 -1.21 2.68 4.75
N ASP A 57 -1.52 1.74 5.64
CA ASP A 57 -2.91 1.30 5.79
C ASP A 57 -3.80 2.48 6.24
N ARG A 58 -5.08 2.43 5.87
CA ARG A 58 -6.04 3.45 6.27
C ARG A 58 -6.20 3.41 7.79
N SER A 59 -6.02 4.56 8.44
CA SER A 59 -6.40 4.68 9.84
C SER A 59 -7.93 4.52 9.94
N HIS A 60 -8.40 3.84 10.98
CA HIS A 60 -9.84 3.77 11.30
C HIS A 60 -10.44 5.15 11.65
N ALA A 61 -9.62 6.20 11.74
CA ALA A 61 -10.02 7.55 12.11
C ALA A 61 -10.78 8.32 11.01
N SER A 62 -10.84 7.81 9.76
CA SER A 62 -11.57 8.51 8.67
C SER A 62 -13.00 8.00 8.44
N MET A 63 -13.60 7.27 9.39
CA MET A 63 -15.03 6.96 9.35
C MET A 63 -15.80 8.06 10.09
N SER A 64 -16.09 9.16 9.39
CA SER A 64 -17.04 10.20 9.81
C SER A 64 -17.99 10.48 8.67
#